data_AF-A0A7J2R9Q1-F1
#
_entry.id   AF-A0A7J2R9Q1-F1
#
_cell.length_a   1.000
_cell.length_b   1.000
_cell.length_c   1.000
_cell.angle_alpha   90.00
_cell.angle_beta   90.00
_cell.angle_gamma   90.00
#
_symmetry.space_group_name_H-M   'P 1'
#
loop_
_entity.id
_entity.type
_entity.pdbx_description
1 polymer ?
#
loop_
_entity_poly.entity_id
_entity_poly.type
_entity_poly.pdbx_seq_one_letter_code
_entity_poly.pdbx_strand_id
1 'polypeptide(L)'
;MFNKEFKDIREEDILQIEKEPANFESFEIEYKLNFNGDGVELRRDVVQFANGVLEGYIIFGISDDPIKVIGIDKNEVDKLKIILNDLISKKIDPILSPFPQYHVVPLTKGNYIFIIKIFPKNYGVYGIRQHEDLNHSNYKRYEFYQRMDGSKHQMNIEEIVELIESKSRSKKKYLAVSIHGNNTISKFNDVFISVKGVNKSKRPIVITSYGINLPNHTFNVFILPTHPKLRLINTSLPCKLEDGESCTAFIERLYFEKIIKDEGFKFPIIVKAFLNTNDGRFYSDEIKLKKLK
;
A
#
# COMPACT_ATOMS: atom_id res chain seq x y z
N MET A 1 17.68 2.50 -21.69
CA MET A 1 18.62 1.36 -21.71
C MET A 1 18.26 0.34 -22.78
N PHE A 2 17.09 -0.32 -22.72
CA PHE A 2 16.65 -1.25 -23.77
C PHE A 2 15.38 -0.74 -24.45
N ASN A 3 15.41 -0.53 -25.77
CA ASN A 3 14.24 -0.13 -26.57
C ASN A 3 13.48 -1.35 -27.13
N LYS A 4 13.57 -2.49 -26.44
CA LYS A 4 13.01 -3.77 -26.86
C LYS A 4 12.32 -4.44 -25.67
N GLU A 5 11.44 -5.39 -25.97
CA GLU A 5 10.87 -6.28 -24.97
C GLU A 5 11.99 -6.98 -24.19
N PHE A 6 11.77 -7.16 -22.88
CA PHE A 6 12.80 -7.66 -21.95
C PHE A 6 13.40 -9.01 -22.37
N LYS A 7 12.57 -9.90 -22.92
CA LYS A 7 12.97 -11.21 -23.44
C LYS A 7 13.77 -11.16 -24.75
N ASP A 8 13.71 -10.04 -25.47
CA ASP A 8 14.31 -9.87 -26.79
C ASP A 8 15.68 -9.19 -26.73
N ILE A 9 16.18 -8.89 -25.52
CA ILE A 9 17.53 -8.37 -25.28
C ILE A 9 18.57 -9.43 -25.66
N ARG A 10 19.55 -9.03 -26.47
CA ARG A 10 20.64 -9.89 -26.99
C ARG A 10 22.01 -9.33 -26.64
N GLU A 11 23.06 -10.10 -26.94
CA GLU A 11 24.46 -9.71 -26.71
C GLU A 11 24.79 -8.35 -27.34
N GLU A 12 24.28 -8.07 -28.55
CA GLU A 12 24.47 -6.79 -29.23
C GLU A 12 23.96 -5.59 -28.41
N ASP A 13 22.83 -5.76 -27.72
CA ASP A 13 22.23 -4.73 -26.86
C ASP A 13 23.06 -4.54 -25.59
N ILE A 14 23.62 -5.62 -25.03
CA ILE A 14 24.53 -5.56 -23.87
C ILE A 14 25.83 -4.84 -24.21
N LEU A 15 26.41 -5.13 -25.38
CA LEU A 15 27.63 -4.48 -25.85
C LEU A 15 27.45 -3.00 -26.18
N GLN A 16 26.21 -2.50 -26.32
CA GLN A 16 25.95 -1.06 -26.42
C GLN A 16 26.11 -0.35 -25.07
N ILE A 17 25.87 -1.05 -23.94
CA ILE A 17 26.00 -0.48 -22.59
C ILE A 17 27.41 0.06 -22.37
N GLU A 18 28.44 -0.74 -22.70
CA GLU A 18 29.85 -0.37 -22.59
C GLU A 18 30.25 0.79 -23.52
N LYS A 19 29.52 1.01 -24.62
CA LYS A 19 29.82 2.05 -25.62
C LYS A 19 29.20 3.40 -25.30
N GLU A 20 28.22 3.44 -24.40
CA GLU A 20 27.45 4.63 -24.12
C GLU A 20 27.86 5.22 -22.76
N PRO A 21 28.58 6.35 -22.74
CA PRO A 21 29.17 6.92 -21.53
C PRO A 21 28.15 7.49 -20.54
N ALA A 22 26.85 7.42 -20.83
CA ALA A 22 25.78 7.83 -19.92
C ALA A 22 25.21 6.66 -19.09
N ASN A 23 25.61 5.41 -19.37
CA ASN A 23 25.04 4.22 -18.74
C ASN A 23 25.64 3.90 -17.37
N PHE A 24 26.06 4.90 -16.58
CA PHE A 24 26.48 4.69 -15.20
C PHE A 24 25.33 4.17 -14.33
N GLU A 25 25.68 3.62 -13.17
CA GLU A 25 24.68 3.30 -12.16
C GLU A 25 23.82 4.53 -11.87
N SER A 26 22.52 4.32 -11.81
CA SER A 26 21.53 5.38 -11.73
C SER A 26 20.35 4.91 -10.88
N PHE A 27 19.27 5.69 -10.83
CA PHE A 27 18.04 5.27 -10.14
C PHE A 27 17.39 4.01 -10.72
N GLU A 28 17.76 3.61 -11.93
CA GLU A 28 17.13 2.50 -12.67
C GLU A 28 18.07 1.31 -12.88
N ILE A 29 19.39 1.46 -12.68
CA ILE A 29 20.38 0.46 -13.09
C ILE A 29 21.44 0.26 -12.00
N GLU A 30 21.74 -1.01 -11.72
CA GLU A 30 22.87 -1.49 -10.91
C GLU A 30 23.65 -2.56 -11.69
N TYR A 31 24.97 -2.43 -11.72
CA TYR A 31 25.86 -3.43 -12.31
C TYR A 31 26.54 -4.22 -11.21
N LYS A 32 26.64 -5.53 -11.42
CA LYS A 32 27.42 -6.40 -10.55
C LYS A 32 28.29 -7.29 -11.41
N LEU A 33 29.55 -7.41 -11.03
CA LEU A 33 30.44 -8.32 -11.75
C LEU A 33 30.00 -9.77 -11.53
N ASN A 34 29.92 -10.18 -10.26
CA ASN A 34 29.60 -11.56 -9.85
C ASN A 34 28.52 -11.57 -8.76
N PHE A 35 27.94 -12.74 -8.54
CA PHE A 35 27.04 -12.96 -7.41
C PHE A 35 27.78 -13.58 -6.23
N ASN A 36 27.86 -12.87 -5.10
CA ASN A 36 28.65 -13.27 -3.93
C ASN A 36 28.03 -14.39 -3.07
N GLY A 37 26.88 -14.95 -3.46
CA GLY A 37 26.20 -15.99 -2.69
C GLY A 37 25.22 -15.48 -1.64
N ASP A 38 25.20 -14.17 -1.34
CA ASP A 38 24.41 -13.62 -0.25
C ASP A 38 23.04 -13.13 -0.71
N GLY A 39 22.00 -13.89 -0.36
CA GLY A 39 20.61 -13.50 -0.59
C GLY A 39 20.18 -12.27 0.21
N VAL A 40 20.88 -11.88 1.28
CA VAL A 40 20.60 -10.64 2.03
C VAL A 40 20.87 -9.43 1.14
N GLU A 41 22.03 -9.39 0.49
CA GLU A 41 22.40 -8.26 -0.34
C GLU A 41 21.47 -8.12 -1.55
N LEU A 42 21.18 -9.23 -2.23
CA LEU A 42 20.22 -9.22 -3.34
C LEU A 42 18.81 -8.76 -2.91
N ARG A 43 18.35 -9.10 -1.70
CA ARG A 43 17.08 -8.59 -1.18
C ARG A 43 17.10 -7.08 -1.00
N ARG A 44 18.21 -6.53 -0.49
CA ARG A 44 18.38 -5.08 -0.36
C ARG A 44 18.36 -4.42 -1.73
N ASP A 45 19.04 -5.02 -2.72
CA ASP A 45 19.06 -4.53 -4.10
C ASP A 45 17.66 -4.54 -4.73
N VAL A 46 16.91 -5.64 -4.55
CA VAL A 46 15.54 -5.72 -5.05
C VAL A 46 14.62 -4.72 -4.36
N VAL A 47 14.70 -4.58 -3.04
CA VAL A 47 13.82 -3.68 -2.28
C VAL A 47 14.10 -2.20 -2.57
N GLN A 48 15.36 -1.81 -2.75
CA GLN A 48 15.69 -0.40 -3.07
C GLN A 48 15.05 0.08 -4.37
N PHE A 49 15.02 -0.79 -5.40
CA PHE A 49 14.36 -0.50 -6.67
C PHE A 49 12.85 -0.62 -6.56
N ALA A 50 12.34 -1.67 -5.90
CA ALA A 50 10.90 -1.88 -5.72
C ALA A 50 10.24 -0.75 -4.91
N ASN A 51 10.97 -0.10 -4.01
CA ASN A 51 10.50 1.09 -3.30
C ASN A 51 10.66 2.40 -4.10
N GLY A 52 11.40 2.38 -5.21
CA GLY A 52 11.52 3.51 -6.13
C GLY A 52 10.24 3.85 -6.89
N VAL A 53 10.40 4.76 -7.86
CA VAL A 53 9.33 5.27 -8.73
C VAL A 53 9.36 4.59 -10.11
N LEU A 54 10.55 4.25 -10.59
CA LEU A 54 10.80 3.69 -11.91
C LEU A 54 11.09 2.18 -11.80
N GLU A 55 11.06 1.51 -12.95
CA GLU A 55 11.52 0.12 -13.05
C GLU A 55 13.03 0.07 -12.83
N GLY A 56 13.48 -0.93 -12.08
CA GLY A 56 14.90 -1.15 -11.78
C GLY A 56 15.47 -2.35 -12.52
N TYR A 57 16.75 -2.31 -12.83
CA TYR A 57 17.51 -3.36 -13.47
C TYR A 57 18.77 -3.66 -12.66
N ILE A 58 18.97 -4.92 -12.27
CA ILE A 58 20.25 -5.41 -11.77
C ILE A 58 20.87 -6.28 -12.85
N ILE A 59 22.08 -5.96 -13.30
CA ILE A 59 22.75 -6.65 -14.40
C ILE A 59 24.04 -7.27 -13.90
N PHE A 60 24.06 -8.60 -13.82
CA PHE A 60 25.24 -9.38 -13.45
C PHE A 60 26.12 -9.69 -14.67
N GLY A 61 27.44 -9.73 -14.45
CA GLY A 61 28.46 -9.93 -15.48
C GLY A 61 28.97 -8.65 -16.11
N ILE A 62 28.71 -7.49 -15.49
CA ILE A 62 29.22 -6.18 -15.91
C ILE A 62 30.00 -5.57 -14.75
N SER A 63 31.23 -5.13 -15.01
CA SER A 63 32.01 -4.29 -14.09
C SER A 63 31.41 -2.89 -14.06
N ASP A 64 31.35 -2.23 -12.91
CA ASP A 64 30.78 -0.90 -12.72
C ASP A 64 31.79 0.24 -12.99
N ASP A 65 33.06 0.04 -12.61
CA ASP A 65 34.13 1.01 -12.87
C ASP A 65 35.45 0.34 -13.34
N PRO A 66 35.82 0.46 -14.63
CA PRO A 66 35.02 1.00 -15.72
C PRO A 66 33.87 0.04 -16.11
N ILE A 67 32.84 0.58 -16.76
CA ILE A 67 31.76 -0.22 -17.33
C ILE A 67 32.35 -1.19 -18.35
N LYS A 68 32.28 -2.50 -18.08
CA LYS A 68 32.85 -3.53 -18.95
C LYS A 68 32.07 -4.83 -18.93
N VAL A 69 31.73 -5.35 -20.10
CA VAL A 69 31.03 -6.63 -20.23
C VAL A 69 32.01 -7.79 -20.10
N ILE A 70 31.87 -8.59 -19.05
CA ILE A 70 32.75 -9.73 -18.75
C ILE A 70 31.97 -11.06 -18.81
N GLY A 71 30.75 -11.03 -18.29
CA GLY A 71 29.87 -12.18 -18.14
C GLY A 71 30.21 -13.03 -16.91
N ILE A 72 29.22 -13.80 -16.46
CA ILE A 72 29.29 -14.78 -15.40
C ILE A 72 29.22 -16.20 -15.97
N ASP A 73 29.66 -17.18 -15.18
CA ASP A 73 29.58 -18.58 -15.61
C ASP A 73 28.14 -19.14 -15.47
N LYS A 74 27.91 -20.32 -16.05
CA LYS A 74 26.61 -20.98 -16.00
C LYS A 74 26.19 -21.38 -14.58
N ASN A 75 27.15 -21.73 -13.71
CA ASN A 75 26.85 -22.15 -12.35
C ASN A 75 26.34 -20.96 -11.52
N GLU A 76 26.88 -19.76 -11.73
CA GLU A 76 26.42 -18.51 -11.12
C GLU A 76 25.03 -18.13 -11.61
N VAL A 77 24.75 -18.28 -12.91
CA VAL A 77 23.40 -18.11 -13.48
C VAL A 77 22.39 -19.01 -12.76
N ASP A 78 22.71 -20.30 -12.60
CA ASP A 78 21.80 -21.25 -11.98
C ASP A 78 21.60 -20.97 -10.48
N LYS A 79 22.64 -20.51 -9.76
CA LYS A 79 22.50 -20.02 -8.37
C LYS A 79 21.58 -18.80 -8.28
N LEU A 80 21.73 -17.82 -9.18
CA LEU A 80 20.88 -16.63 -9.22
C LEU A 80 19.41 -16.98 -9.46
N LYS A 81 19.12 -17.94 -10.36
CA LYS A 81 17.74 -18.41 -10.58
C LYS A 81 17.12 -19.00 -9.31
N ILE A 82 17.87 -19.87 -8.61
CA ILE A 82 17.39 -20.49 -7.37
C ILE A 82 17.12 -19.41 -6.32
N ILE A 83 18.05 -18.50 -6.10
CA ILE A 83 17.92 -17.46 -5.07
C ILE A 83 16.78 -16.51 -5.41
N LEU A 84 16.67 -16.11 -6.67
CA LEU A 84 15.59 -15.23 -7.10
C LEU A 84 14.23 -15.91 -6.90
N ASN A 85 14.04 -17.15 -7.36
CA ASN A 85 12.73 -17.83 -7.27
C ASN A 85 12.37 -18.27 -5.83
N ASP A 86 13.33 -18.76 -5.05
CA ASP A 86 13.05 -19.45 -3.79
C ASP A 86 13.35 -18.62 -2.54
N LEU A 87 14.26 -17.65 -2.63
CA LEU A 87 14.84 -16.98 -1.47
C LEU A 87 14.59 -15.47 -1.42
N ILE A 88 14.33 -14.81 -2.56
CA ILE A 88 14.14 -13.35 -2.58
C ILE A 88 12.91 -12.93 -1.76
N SER A 89 11.79 -13.65 -1.89
CA SER A 89 10.56 -13.31 -1.16
C SER A 89 10.63 -13.66 0.32
N LYS A 90 11.56 -14.52 0.73
CA LYS A 90 11.77 -14.79 2.15
C LYS A 90 12.25 -13.51 2.83
N LYS A 91 11.55 -13.09 3.87
CA LYS A 91 11.75 -11.83 4.63
C LYS A 91 11.29 -10.54 3.95
N ILE A 92 10.85 -10.53 2.70
CA ILE A 92 10.28 -9.29 2.11
C ILE A 92 8.78 -9.24 2.40
N ASP A 93 8.36 -8.18 3.09
CA ASP A 93 6.95 -7.92 3.39
C ASP A 93 6.49 -6.54 2.87
N PRO A 94 5.29 -6.45 2.28
CA PRO A 94 4.47 -7.58 1.83
C PRO A 94 5.17 -8.34 0.69
N ILE A 95 4.61 -9.47 0.25
CA ILE A 95 5.16 -10.24 -0.88
C ILE A 95 5.30 -9.35 -2.13
N LEU A 96 6.42 -9.48 -2.85
CA LEU A 96 6.70 -8.76 -4.09
C LEU A 96 5.60 -9.04 -5.12
N SER A 97 4.97 -7.98 -5.62
CA SER A 97 3.88 -8.05 -6.59
C SER A 97 3.82 -6.74 -7.38
N PRO A 98 4.19 -6.74 -8.67
CA PRO A 98 4.66 -7.90 -9.44
C PRO A 98 5.98 -8.50 -8.92
N PHE A 99 6.19 -9.80 -9.17
CA PHE A 99 7.44 -10.48 -8.84
C PHE A 99 8.54 -10.10 -9.85
N PRO A 100 9.82 -9.98 -9.44
CA PRO A 100 10.90 -9.66 -10.35
C PRO A 100 11.01 -10.67 -11.51
N GLN A 101 11.32 -10.17 -12.70
CA GLN A 101 11.57 -11.00 -13.87
C GLN A 101 13.07 -11.10 -14.12
N TYR A 102 13.53 -12.20 -14.70
CA TYR A 102 14.92 -12.32 -15.11
C TYR A 102 15.05 -12.76 -16.57
N HIS A 103 16.15 -12.37 -17.18
CA HIS A 103 16.54 -12.76 -18.53
C HIS A 103 18.03 -13.11 -18.55
N VAL A 104 18.37 -14.15 -19.31
CA VAL A 104 19.76 -14.61 -19.44
C VAL A 104 20.20 -14.43 -20.87
N VAL A 105 21.25 -13.64 -21.07
CA VAL A 105 21.82 -13.36 -22.39
C VAL A 105 23.13 -14.14 -22.52
N PRO A 106 23.21 -15.17 -23.38
CA PRO A 106 24.47 -15.84 -23.66
C PRO A 106 25.40 -14.93 -24.48
N LEU A 107 26.68 -14.92 -24.11
CA LEU A 107 27.74 -14.23 -24.85
C LEU A 107 28.44 -15.22 -25.78
N THR A 108 28.97 -14.72 -26.90
CA THR A 108 29.72 -15.53 -27.88
C THR A 108 30.95 -16.23 -27.29
N LYS A 109 31.50 -15.70 -26.18
CA LYS A 109 32.63 -16.28 -25.45
C LYS A 109 32.25 -17.42 -24.47
N GLY A 110 30.98 -17.80 -24.40
CA GLY A 110 30.47 -18.89 -23.54
C GLY A 110 30.07 -18.48 -22.12
N ASN A 111 30.27 -17.21 -21.75
CA ASN A 111 29.76 -16.61 -20.52
C ASN A 111 28.34 -16.08 -20.72
N TYR A 112 27.70 -15.61 -19.64
CA TYR A 112 26.33 -15.15 -19.64
C TYR A 112 26.19 -13.79 -18.94
N ILE A 113 25.16 -13.05 -19.29
CA ILE A 113 24.71 -11.87 -18.58
C ILE A 113 23.35 -12.19 -17.96
N PHE A 114 23.17 -11.89 -16.69
CA PHE A 114 21.94 -12.16 -15.98
C PHE A 114 21.29 -10.85 -15.57
N ILE A 115 20.13 -10.55 -16.15
CA ILE A 115 19.41 -9.30 -15.93
C ILE A 115 18.21 -9.60 -15.06
N ILE A 116 18.01 -8.82 -14.01
CA ILE A 116 16.81 -8.84 -13.16
C ILE A 116 16.06 -7.54 -13.36
N LYS A 117 14.82 -7.62 -13.84
CA LYS A 117 13.88 -6.50 -13.92
C LYS A 117 13.00 -6.46 -12.67
N ILE A 118 12.96 -5.31 -12.01
CA ILE A 118 12.26 -5.06 -10.76
C ILE A 118 11.19 -4.00 -10.97
N PHE A 119 9.97 -4.31 -10.53
CA PHE A 119 8.82 -3.42 -10.69
C PHE A 119 8.61 -2.55 -9.45
N PRO A 120 8.37 -1.24 -9.61
CA PRO A 120 8.10 -0.37 -8.49
C PRO A 120 6.76 -0.69 -7.84
N LYS A 121 6.70 -0.58 -6.51
CA LYS A 121 5.47 -0.70 -5.75
C LYS A 121 4.63 0.55 -5.94
N ASN A 122 3.42 0.37 -6.48
CA ASN A 122 2.46 1.45 -6.73
C ASN A 122 1.85 2.09 -5.46
N TYR A 123 1.88 1.39 -4.32
CA TYR A 123 1.32 1.86 -3.05
C TYR A 123 2.02 1.21 -1.86
N GLY A 124 2.27 1.98 -0.80
CA GLY A 124 3.00 1.52 0.39
C GLY A 124 4.48 1.29 0.09
N VAL A 125 5.13 0.51 0.95
CA VAL A 125 6.56 0.18 0.87
C VAL A 125 6.77 -1.32 1.10
N TYR A 126 7.89 -1.83 0.58
CA TYR A 126 8.45 -3.13 0.91
C TYR A 126 9.50 -2.95 2.01
N GLY A 127 9.45 -3.82 3.03
CA GLY A 127 10.44 -3.91 4.09
C GLY A 127 11.10 -5.29 4.11
N ILE A 128 12.33 -5.35 4.57
CA ILE A 128 13.08 -6.58 4.80
C ILE A 128 13.03 -6.89 6.30
N ARG A 129 12.40 -8.00 6.66
CA ARG A 129 12.31 -8.48 8.03
C ARG A 129 13.69 -8.89 8.54
N GLN A 130 14.06 -8.40 9.72
CA GLN A 130 15.37 -8.71 10.31
C GLN A 130 15.49 -10.19 10.72
N HIS A 131 14.39 -10.83 11.14
CA HIS A 131 14.41 -12.21 11.63
C HIS A 131 13.24 -13.05 11.07
N GLU A 132 13.48 -14.34 10.78
CA GLU A 132 12.46 -15.26 10.25
C GLU A 132 11.60 -15.93 11.35
N ASP A 133 12.21 -16.23 12.50
CA ASP A 133 11.50 -16.85 13.63
C ASP A 133 10.48 -15.89 14.24
N LEU A 134 9.21 -16.30 14.21
CA LEU A 134 8.04 -15.63 14.80
C LEU A 134 8.22 -15.30 16.28
N ASN A 135 9.01 -16.11 17.00
CA ASN A 135 9.22 -15.97 18.44
C ASN A 135 10.36 -15.01 18.78
N HIS A 136 11.16 -14.59 17.79
CA HIS A 136 12.24 -13.64 18.05
C HIS A 136 11.68 -12.23 18.21
N SER A 137 12.21 -11.49 19.20
CA SER A 137 11.89 -10.08 19.44
C SER A 137 12.03 -9.15 18.21
N ASN A 138 12.86 -9.55 17.23
CA ASN A 138 13.15 -8.78 16.03
C ASN A 138 12.31 -9.24 14.82
N TYR A 139 11.40 -10.20 14.98
CA TYR A 139 10.51 -10.64 13.91
C TYR A 139 9.68 -9.49 13.32
N LYS A 140 9.27 -8.54 14.15
CA LYS A 140 8.50 -7.36 13.73
C LYS A 140 9.36 -6.16 13.34
N ARG A 141 10.69 -6.32 13.31
CA ARG A 141 11.62 -5.26 12.90
C ARG A 141 11.92 -5.40 11.42
N TYR A 142 11.88 -4.26 10.74
CA TYR A 142 12.05 -4.17 9.30
C TYR A 142 13.12 -3.13 8.97
N GLU A 143 13.90 -3.45 7.95
CA GLU A 143 14.79 -2.52 7.28
C GLU A 143 14.13 -2.09 5.97
N PHE A 144 14.21 -0.81 5.64
CA PHE A 144 13.62 -0.25 4.44
C PHE A 144 14.72 0.40 3.63
N TYR A 145 14.71 0.16 2.33
CA TYR A 145 15.72 0.68 1.42
C TYR A 145 15.06 1.39 0.24
N GLN A 146 15.70 2.42 -0.27
CA GLN A 146 15.37 3.11 -1.50
C GLN A 146 16.67 3.45 -2.24
N ARG A 147 16.62 3.48 -3.57
CA ARG A 147 17.77 3.92 -4.35
C ARG A 147 17.83 5.45 -4.41
N MET A 148 18.98 6.00 -4.06
CA MET A 148 19.26 7.44 -4.03
C MET A 148 20.59 7.70 -4.74
N ASP A 149 20.54 8.46 -5.84
CA ASP A 149 21.72 8.91 -6.59
C ASP A 149 22.66 7.77 -6.99
N GLY A 150 22.10 6.70 -7.58
CA GLY A 150 22.85 5.49 -7.98
C GLY A 150 23.26 4.58 -6.81
N SER A 151 23.07 5.01 -5.57
CA SER A 151 23.46 4.24 -4.38
C SER A 151 22.25 3.70 -3.60
N LYS A 152 22.51 2.69 -2.78
CA LYS A 152 21.51 2.12 -1.88
C LYS A 152 21.45 2.91 -0.59
N HIS A 153 20.27 3.44 -0.26
CA HIS A 153 20.02 4.20 0.95
C HIS A 153 19.07 3.45 1.89
N GLN A 154 19.43 3.37 3.17
CA GLN A 154 18.55 2.82 4.20
C GLN A 154 17.67 3.94 4.76
N MET A 155 16.36 3.81 4.60
CA MET A 155 15.41 4.85 4.99
C MET A 155 15.18 4.91 6.50
N ASN A 156 15.09 6.13 7.03
CA ASN A 156 14.58 6.41 8.37
C ASN A 156 13.03 6.49 8.38
N ILE A 157 12.44 6.72 9.56
CA ILE A 157 10.97 6.72 9.72
C ILE A 157 10.33 7.87 8.94
N GLU A 158 10.95 9.05 8.96
CA GLU A 158 10.47 10.24 8.27
C GLU A 158 10.41 10.02 6.76
N GLU A 159 11.48 9.46 6.18
CA GLU A 159 11.58 9.13 4.75
C GLU A 159 10.56 8.04 4.35
N ILE A 160 10.34 7.04 5.20
CA ILE A 160 9.31 6.01 4.96
C ILE A 160 7.92 6.66 4.90
N VAL A 161 7.59 7.54 5.84
CA VAL A 161 6.30 8.23 5.87
C VAL A 161 6.15 9.10 4.61
N GLU A 162 7.16 9.87 4.26
CA GLU A 162 7.15 10.70 3.06
C GLU A 162 6.98 9.88 1.77
N LEU A 163 7.65 8.73 1.66
CA LEU A 163 7.51 7.84 0.52
C LEU A 163 6.09 7.24 0.42
N ILE A 164 5.52 6.80 1.54
CA ILE A 164 4.15 6.28 1.58
C ILE A 164 3.15 7.37 1.18
N GLU A 165 3.35 8.59 1.69
CA GLU A 165 2.50 9.74 1.38
C GLU A 165 2.63 10.14 -0.09
N SER A 166 3.85 10.31 -0.61
CA SER A 166 4.09 10.72 -2.00
C SER A 166 3.48 9.75 -3.01
N LYS A 167 3.63 8.43 -2.79
CA LYS A 167 2.95 7.38 -3.59
C LYS A 167 1.42 7.42 -3.48
N SER A 168 0.90 8.10 -2.46
CA SER A 168 -0.53 8.28 -2.22
C SER A 168 -1.07 9.64 -2.65
N ARG A 169 -0.22 10.67 -2.84
CA ARG A 169 -0.63 12.09 -3.00
C ARG A 169 -1.54 12.34 -4.21
N SER A 170 -1.37 11.60 -5.30
CA SER A 170 -2.19 11.75 -6.51
C SER A 170 -3.53 11.01 -6.47
N LYS A 171 -3.76 10.14 -5.47
CA LYS A 171 -4.99 9.32 -5.36
C LYS A 171 -5.89 9.88 -4.26
N LYS A 172 -6.85 10.74 -4.62
CA LYS A 172 -7.83 11.31 -3.69
C LYS A 172 -8.58 10.20 -2.95
N LYS A 173 -8.54 10.22 -1.61
CA LYS A 173 -9.45 9.42 -0.78
C LYS A 173 -10.86 9.94 -0.98
N TYR A 174 -11.77 9.04 -1.26
CA TYR A 174 -13.17 9.36 -1.49
C TYR A 174 -14.02 8.36 -0.73
N LEU A 175 -14.53 8.80 0.41
CA LEU A 175 -15.51 8.07 1.20
C LEU A 175 -16.87 8.71 0.94
N ALA A 176 -17.77 7.97 0.29
CA ALA A 176 -19.14 8.43 0.10
C ALA A 176 -19.94 8.13 1.37
N VAL A 177 -20.40 9.17 2.05
CA VAL A 177 -21.16 9.08 3.30
C VAL A 177 -22.62 9.42 3.04
N SER A 178 -23.52 8.62 3.60
CA SER A 178 -24.97 8.80 3.47
C SER A 178 -25.68 8.62 4.80
N ILE A 179 -26.82 9.30 4.94
CA ILE A 179 -27.68 9.24 6.12
C ILE A 179 -29.13 9.02 5.69
N HIS A 180 -29.83 8.12 6.38
CA HIS A 180 -31.26 7.88 6.17
C HIS A 180 -32.00 7.99 7.51
N GLY A 181 -33.00 8.86 7.57
CA GLY A 181 -33.69 9.21 8.82
C GLY A 181 -34.81 8.27 9.27
N ASN A 182 -35.41 7.53 8.33
CA ASN A 182 -36.50 6.59 8.58
C ASN A 182 -36.19 5.25 7.91
N ASN A 183 -35.44 4.41 8.60
CA ASN A 183 -35.09 3.07 8.12
C ASN A 183 -35.78 2.02 8.99
N THR A 184 -36.56 1.13 8.38
CA THR A 184 -37.23 0.02 9.07
C THR A 184 -36.48 -1.26 8.79
N ILE A 185 -36.03 -1.96 9.84
CA ILE A 185 -35.30 -3.22 9.71
C ILE A 185 -36.28 -4.34 10.05
N SER A 186 -36.51 -5.29 9.14
CA SER A 186 -37.57 -6.31 9.27
C SER A 186 -37.53 -7.16 10.56
N LYS A 187 -36.37 -7.24 11.22
CA LYS A 187 -36.19 -7.95 12.51
C LYS A 187 -36.47 -7.07 13.74
N PHE A 188 -36.73 -5.78 13.57
CA PHE A 188 -36.94 -4.81 14.63
C PHE A 188 -38.22 -4.02 14.37
N ASN A 189 -39.09 -3.91 15.37
CA ASN A 189 -40.34 -3.14 15.26
C ASN A 189 -40.12 -1.62 15.48
N ASP A 190 -38.96 -1.10 15.09
CA ASP A 190 -38.53 0.28 15.37
C ASP A 190 -38.09 1.02 14.11
N VAL A 191 -38.10 2.35 14.19
CA VAL A 191 -37.54 3.24 13.17
C VAL A 191 -36.10 3.61 13.55
N PHE A 192 -35.19 3.50 12.59
CA PHE A 192 -33.76 3.78 12.80
C PHE A 192 -33.30 4.95 11.95
N ILE A 193 -32.27 5.63 12.44
CA ILE A 193 -31.40 6.46 11.61
C ILE A 193 -30.20 5.58 11.22
N SER A 194 -29.91 5.49 9.93
CA SER A 194 -28.74 4.74 9.44
C SER A 194 -27.69 5.66 8.85
N VAL A 195 -26.44 5.43 9.23
CA VAL A 195 -25.23 6.05 8.68
C VAL A 195 -24.50 4.99 7.85
N LYS A 196 -24.16 5.31 6.59
CA LYS A 196 -23.42 4.40 5.73
C LYS A 196 -22.24 5.10 5.08
N GLY A 197 -21.07 4.46 5.14
CA GLY A 197 -19.87 4.88 4.44
C GLY A 197 -19.48 3.84 3.39
N VAL A 198 -19.18 4.26 2.17
CA VAL A 198 -18.66 3.39 1.10
C VAL A 198 -17.31 3.94 0.66
N ASN A 199 -16.26 3.11 0.73
CA ASN A 199 -14.97 3.48 0.17
C ASN A 199 -15.07 3.41 -1.36
N LYS A 200 -14.93 4.57 -2.01
CA LYS A 200 -14.90 4.70 -3.46
C LYS A 200 -13.50 5.08 -3.95
N SER A 201 -12.49 4.83 -3.14
CA SER A 201 -11.10 5.06 -3.48
C SER A 201 -10.34 3.75 -3.61
N LYS A 202 -9.36 3.74 -4.52
CA LYS A 202 -8.43 2.62 -4.70
C LYS A 202 -7.56 2.34 -3.45
N ARG A 203 -7.54 3.25 -2.48
CA ARG A 203 -6.77 3.13 -1.23
C ARG A 203 -7.68 2.64 -0.12
N PRO A 204 -7.25 1.70 0.74
CA PRO A 204 -8.04 1.31 1.88
C PRO A 204 -8.21 2.46 2.89
N ILE A 205 -9.37 2.53 3.54
CA ILE A 205 -9.69 3.55 4.55
C ILE A 205 -10.02 2.85 5.87
N VAL A 206 -9.41 3.30 6.97
CA VAL A 206 -9.72 2.77 8.31
C VAL A 206 -10.74 3.67 8.98
N ILE A 207 -11.93 3.12 9.25
CA ILE A 207 -12.98 3.79 10.01
C ILE A 207 -12.76 3.54 11.50
N THR A 208 -12.73 4.61 12.28
CA THR A 208 -12.50 4.56 13.74
C THR A 208 -13.75 4.89 14.55
N SER A 209 -14.66 5.69 14.01
CA SER A 209 -15.97 5.98 14.59
C SER A 209 -16.95 6.49 13.54
N TYR A 210 -18.25 6.34 13.83
CA TYR A 210 -19.34 6.88 13.03
C TYR A 210 -20.36 7.56 13.94
N GLY A 211 -21.11 8.52 13.40
CA GLY A 211 -22.10 9.26 14.17
C GLY A 211 -22.92 10.24 13.35
N ILE A 212 -23.67 11.06 14.07
CA ILE A 212 -24.55 12.10 13.53
C ILE A 212 -24.11 13.45 14.10
N ASN A 213 -23.83 14.42 13.23
CA ASN A 213 -23.45 15.77 13.58
C ASN A 213 -24.64 16.73 13.38
N LEU A 214 -24.75 17.72 14.27
CA LEU A 214 -25.61 18.89 14.11
C LEU A 214 -24.74 20.06 13.60
N PRO A 215 -24.82 20.42 12.30
CA PRO A 215 -23.86 21.33 11.67
C PRO A 215 -23.75 22.69 12.36
N ASN A 216 -24.87 23.20 12.87
CA ASN A 216 -24.95 24.55 13.46
C ASN A 216 -24.57 24.60 14.96
N HIS A 217 -24.27 23.45 15.58
CA HIS A 217 -24.15 23.37 17.04
C HIS A 217 -22.87 22.68 17.52
N THR A 218 -21.96 22.28 16.62
CA THR A 218 -20.75 21.48 16.94
C THR A 218 -21.01 20.18 17.71
N PHE A 219 -22.28 19.81 17.87
CA PHE A 219 -22.73 18.68 18.67
C PHE A 219 -22.70 17.40 17.84
N ASN A 220 -22.18 16.32 18.43
CA ASN A 220 -21.99 15.03 17.78
C ASN A 220 -22.60 13.92 18.62
N VAL A 221 -23.49 13.15 18.02
CA VAL A 221 -24.02 11.91 18.60
C VAL A 221 -23.25 10.74 17.99
N PHE A 222 -22.38 10.13 18.78
CA PHE A 222 -21.66 8.92 18.38
C PHE A 222 -22.56 7.69 18.50
N ILE A 223 -22.52 6.81 17.50
CA ILE A 223 -23.25 5.54 17.55
C ILE A 223 -22.28 4.48 18.07
N LEU A 224 -22.62 3.85 19.19
CA LEU A 224 -21.77 2.84 19.80
C LEU A 224 -22.00 1.46 19.14
N PRO A 225 -20.96 0.81 18.59
CA PRO A 225 -21.08 -0.52 17.98
C PRO A 225 -21.49 -1.61 18.99
N THR A 226 -21.22 -1.37 20.27
CA THR A 226 -21.36 -2.35 21.35
C THR A 226 -22.75 -2.41 21.97
N HIS A 227 -23.72 -1.63 21.48
CA HIS A 227 -25.09 -1.67 22.01
C HIS A 227 -25.68 -3.08 21.84
N PRO A 228 -26.17 -3.76 22.90
CA PRO A 228 -26.51 -5.19 22.87
C PRO A 228 -27.47 -5.60 21.74
N LYS A 229 -28.46 -4.75 21.44
CA LYS A 229 -29.44 -4.99 20.35
C LYS A 229 -28.88 -4.71 18.95
N LEU A 230 -27.95 -3.77 18.82
CA LEU A 230 -27.50 -3.24 17.52
C LEU A 230 -26.14 -3.80 17.10
N ARG A 231 -25.43 -4.50 18.01
CA ARG A 231 -24.15 -5.16 17.74
C ARG A 231 -24.20 -6.15 16.58
N LEU A 232 -25.36 -6.73 16.28
CA LEU A 232 -25.56 -7.66 15.16
C LEU A 232 -25.68 -6.98 13.79
N ILE A 233 -25.99 -5.68 13.76
CA ILE A 233 -26.26 -4.93 12.52
C ILE A 233 -25.30 -3.76 12.29
N ASN A 234 -24.66 -3.26 13.36
CA ASN A 234 -23.65 -2.22 13.28
C ASN A 234 -22.30 -2.84 12.95
N THR A 235 -21.58 -2.25 12.00
CA THR A 235 -20.21 -2.67 11.69
C THR A 235 -19.32 -2.47 12.92
N SER A 236 -18.62 -3.52 13.35
CA SER A 236 -17.62 -3.45 14.41
C SER A 236 -16.51 -2.48 14.05
N LEU A 237 -16.02 -1.72 15.03
CA LEU A 237 -14.95 -0.75 14.84
C LEU A 237 -13.74 -1.07 15.73
N PRO A 238 -12.52 -0.69 15.31
CA PRO A 238 -12.19 -0.11 14.00
C PRO A 238 -12.37 -1.12 12.86
N CYS A 239 -12.70 -0.65 11.66
CA CYS A 239 -12.76 -1.50 10.48
C CYS A 239 -11.98 -0.89 9.30
N LYS A 240 -11.36 -1.75 8.50
CA LYS A 240 -10.69 -1.38 7.24
C LYS A 240 -11.67 -1.63 6.10
N LEU A 241 -11.84 -0.64 5.22
CA LEU A 241 -12.64 -0.76 4.00
C LEU A 241 -11.71 -0.72 2.78
N GLU A 242 -11.70 -1.78 2.00
CA GLU A 242 -11.13 -1.84 0.65
C GLU A 242 -12.03 -1.12 -0.37
N ASP A 243 -11.60 -1.02 -1.64
CA ASP A 243 -12.38 -0.38 -2.70
C ASP A 243 -13.74 -1.07 -2.91
N GLY A 244 -14.82 -0.29 -2.90
CA GLY A 244 -16.20 -0.76 -3.00
C GLY A 244 -16.80 -1.30 -1.70
N GLU A 245 -16.00 -1.52 -0.65
CA GLU A 245 -16.51 -1.99 0.64
C GLU A 245 -17.26 -0.89 1.40
N SER A 246 -18.15 -1.32 2.30
CA SER A 246 -18.98 -0.40 3.07
C SER A 246 -19.11 -0.78 4.52
N CYS A 247 -19.28 0.22 5.37
CA CYS A 247 -19.70 0.04 6.75
C CYS A 247 -21.05 0.74 6.97
N THR A 248 -21.83 0.22 7.92
CA THR A 248 -23.13 0.78 8.27
C THR A 248 -23.30 0.79 9.78
N ALA A 249 -23.98 1.82 10.27
CA ALA A 249 -24.35 1.98 11.66
C ALA A 249 -25.80 2.46 11.77
N PHE A 250 -26.48 1.99 12.80
CA PHE A 250 -27.87 2.27 13.10
C PHE A 250 -28.00 2.78 14.53
N ILE A 251 -28.89 3.75 14.73
CA ILE A 251 -29.33 4.23 16.03
C ILE A 251 -30.86 4.30 16.04
N GLU A 252 -31.47 3.83 17.12
CA GLU A 252 -32.92 3.90 17.32
C GLU A 252 -33.37 5.37 17.28
N ARG A 253 -34.39 5.67 16.48
CA ARG A 253 -34.86 7.04 16.26
C ARG A 253 -35.35 7.67 17.55
N LEU A 254 -36.10 6.93 18.37
CA LEU A 254 -36.59 7.41 19.68
C LEU A 254 -35.45 7.72 20.65
N TYR A 255 -34.41 6.89 20.69
CA TYR A 255 -33.23 7.12 21.52
C TYR A 255 -32.47 8.39 21.08
N PHE A 256 -32.28 8.56 19.76
CA PHE A 256 -31.71 9.79 19.23
C PHE A 256 -32.57 11.02 19.58
N GLU A 257 -33.90 10.96 19.41
CA GLU A 257 -34.79 12.07 19.77
C GLU A 257 -34.72 12.44 21.25
N LYS A 258 -34.50 11.45 22.14
CA LYS A 258 -34.29 11.70 23.56
C LYS A 258 -33.01 12.49 23.79
N ILE A 259 -31.88 12.05 23.24
CA ILE A 259 -30.59 12.78 23.33
C ILE A 259 -30.75 14.22 22.86
N ILE A 260 -31.40 14.43 21.71
CA ILE A 260 -31.61 15.77 21.14
C ILE A 260 -32.46 16.66 22.07
N LYS A 261 -33.48 16.11 22.72
CA LYS A 261 -34.32 16.87 23.67
C LYS A 261 -33.59 17.16 24.98
N ASP A 262 -32.84 16.20 25.50
CA ASP A 262 -32.07 16.32 26.74
C ASP A 262 -31.01 17.44 26.61
N GLU A 263 -30.48 17.63 25.40
CA GLU A 263 -29.56 18.71 25.02
C GLU A 263 -30.26 20.03 24.64
N GLY A 264 -31.58 20.11 24.81
CA GLY A 264 -32.37 21.33 24.59
C GLY A 264 -32.72 21.67 23.13
N PHE A 265 -32.40 20.80 22.18
CA PHE A 265 -32.71 21.02 20.77
C PHE A 265 -34.16 20.67 20.44
N LYS A 266 -34.74 21.39 19.46
CA LYS A 266 -36.13 21.20 19.01
C LYS A 266 -36.18 20.62 17.59
N PHE A 267 -37.14 19.75 17.35
CA PHE A 267 -37.48 19.28 16.00
C PHE A 267 -38.38 20.30 15.27
N PRO A 268 -38.26 20.45 13.94
CA PRO A 268 -37.36 19.72 13.05
C PRO A 268 -35.91 20.16 13.18
N ILE A 269 -34.98 19.22 13.01
CA ILE A 269 -33.53 19.46 13.16
C ILE A 269 -32.78 19.05 11.89
N ILE A 270 -31.72 19.78 11.56
CA ILE A 270 -30.82 19.47 10.44
C ILE A 270 -29.64 18.68 10.97
N VAL A 271 -29.31 17.58 10.30
CA VAL A 271 -28.19 16.72 10.69
C VAL A 271 -27.40 16.24 9.47
N LYS A 272 -26.14 15.84 9.71
CA LYS A 272 -25.30 15.09 8.77
C LYS A 272 -24.80 13.82 9.43
N ALA A 273 -24.62 12.75 8.67
CA ALA A 273 -23.76 11.66 9.11
C ALA A 273 -22.29 12.11 9.09
N PHE A 274 -21.48 11.55 9.98
CA PHE A 274 -20.03 11.62 9.87
C PHE A 274 -19.39 10.25 10.09
N LEU A 275 -18.25 10.03 9.43
CA LEU A 275 -17.30 8.96 9.75
C LEU A 275 -15.92 9.57 10.02
N ASN A 276 -15.31 9.17 11.13
CA ASN A 276 -13.93 9.47 11.43
C ASN A 276 -13.04 8.36 10.87
N THR A 277 -11.94 8.79 10.28
CA THR A 277 -10.87 7.94 9.78
C THR A 277 -9.56 8.36 10.42
N ASN A 278 -8.51 7.58 10.21
CA ASN A 278 -7.14 7.98 10.55
C ASN A 278 -6.67 9.23 9.79
N ASP A 279 -7.38 9.66 8.75
CA ASP A 279 -6.99 10.76 7.86
C ASP A 279 -7.92 11.99 7.95
N GLY A 280 -8.88 11.97 8.88
CA GLY A 280 -9.84 13.04 9.06
C GLY A 280 -11.30 12.56 9.04
N ARG A 281 -12.20 13.54 8.99
CA ARG A 281 -13.64 13.33 9.13
C ARG A 281 -14.36 13.57 7.81
N PHE A 282 -15.22 12.65 7.42
CA PHE A 282 -16.05 12.71 6.21
C PHE A 282 -17.51 12.87 6.60
N TYR A 283 -18.27 13.64 5.82
CA TYR A 283 -19.66 13.97 6.11
C TYR A 283 -20.59 13.59 4.95
N SER A 284 -21.84 13.27 5.27
CA SER A 284 -22.92 13.21 4.27
C SER A 284 -23.47 14.59 3.94
N ASP A 285 -24.35 14.63 2.95
CA ASP A 285 -25.31 15.72 2.78
C ASP A 285 -26.22 15.88 4.01
N GLU A 286 -26.82 17.07 4.12
CA GLU A 286 -27.77 17.42 5.18
C GLU A 286 -29.12 16.76 4.97
N ILE A 287 -29.71 16.25 6.06
CA ILE A 287 -31.11 15.86 6.07
C ILE A 287 -31.86 16.60 7.16
N LYS A 288 -33.14 16.90 6.89
CA LYS A 288 -34.07 17.49 7.86
C LYS A 288 -34.88 16.40 8.51
N LEU A 289 -34.67 16.19 9.80
CA LEU A 289 -35.39 15.22 10.60
C LEU A 289 -36.60 15.88 11.28
N LYS A 290 -37.79 15.31 11.06
CA LYS A 290 -39.02 15.70 11.76
C LYS A 290 -39.23 14.81 12.99
N LYS A 291 -39.99 15.30 13.97
CA LYS A 291 -40.40 14.52 15.14
C LYS A 291 -41.23 13.31 14.68
N LEU A 292 -40.98 12.12 15.22
CA LEU A 292 -41.86 10.97 15.05
C LEU A 292 -43.26 11.32 15.60
N LYS A 293 -44.31 10.93 14.87
CA LYS A 293 -45.70 11.07 15.31
C LYS A 293 -46.06 9.94 16.24
#